data_AF-A0A1W2FBC4-F1
#
_entry.id   AF-A0A1W2FBC4-F1
#
_cell.length_a   1.000
_cell.length_b   1.000
_cell.length_c   1.000
_cell.angle_alpha   90.00
_cell.angle_beta   90.00
_cell.angle_gamma   90.00
#
_symmetry.space_group_name_H-M   'P 1'
#
loop_
_entity.id
_entity.type
_entity.pdbx_description
1 polymer ?
#
loop_
_entity_poly.entity_id
_entity_poly.type
_entity_poly.pdbx_seq_one_letter_code
_entity_poly.pdbx_strand_id
1 'polypeptide(L)' 'MRVVTAGLAAVAVIALATPGVAQATNWITVGPYPSKETCQPDKERTNQAFPAWGCYQAEGGWYYQYNRV' A
#
# COMPACT_ATOMS: atom_id res chain seq x y z
N MET A 1 10.31 -37.58 41.12
CA MET A 1 11.28 -37.46 40.01
C MET A 1 10.83 -36.36 39.07
N ARG A 2 11.56 -35.24 39.01
CA ARG A 2 12.18 -34.72 37.79
C ARG A 2 12.92 -33.44 38.12
N VAL A 3 14.15 -33.44 37.66
CA VAL A 3 15.23 -32.51 37.93
C VAL A 3 14.91 -31.16 37.30
N VAL A 4 15.24 -30.10 38.03
CA VAL A 4 15.23 -28.71 37.61
C VAL A 4 16.28 -28.54 36.51
N THR A 5 15.85 -28.40 35.25
CA THR A 5 16.72 -27.93 34.18
C THR A 5 16.61 -26.41 34.11
N ALA A 6 17.61 -25.73 34.66
CA ALA A 6 17.89 -24.32 34.44
C ALA A 6 18.16 -24.12 32.93
N GLY A 7 17.13 -23.72 32.19
CA GLY A 7 17.26 -23.29 30.80
C GLY A 7 17.94 -21.93 30.78
N LEU A 8 19.17 -21.91 30.25
CA LEU A 8 19.92 -20.74 29.82
C LEU A 8 18.96 -19.64 29.32
N ALA A 9 18.99 -18.47 29.97
CA ALA A 9 18.41 -17.26 29.43
C ALA A 9 19.21 -16.84 28.19
N ALA A 10 18.89 -17.43 27.04
CA ALA A 10 19.26 -16.87 25.76
C ALA A 10 18.51 -15.54 25.64
N VAL A 11 19.18 -14.45 25.96
CA VAL A 11 18.76 -13.10 25.57
C VAL A 11 18.74 -13.11 24.05
N ALA A 12 17.60 -13.50 23.48
CA ALA A 12 17.32 -13.30 22.09
C ALA A 12 17.24 -11.79 21.89
N VAL A 13 18.40 -11.19 21.59
CA VAL A 13 18.43 -9.92 20.87
C VAL A 13 17.84 -10.28 19.51
N ILE A 14 16.52 -10.22 19.43
CA ILE A 14 15.83 -10.17 18.16
C ILE A 14 16.17 -8.78 17.65
N ALA A 15 17.35 -8.66 17.02
CA ALA A 15 17.55 -7.70 15.97
C ALA A 15 16.52 -8.08 14.91
N LEU A 16 15.30 -7.59 15.10
CA LEU A 16 14.33 -7.42 14.04
C LEU A 16 15.06 -6.54 13.05
N ALA A 17 15.79 -7.18 12.14
CA ALA A 17 16.17 -6.61 10.87
C ALA A 17 14.89 -5.97 10.37
N THR A 18 14.79 -4.65 10.46
CA THR A 18 13.68 -3.88 9.94
C THR A 18 13.62 -4.30 8.47
N PRO A 19 12.69 -5.19 8.09
CA PRO A 19 12.68 -5.65 6.72
C PRO A 19 12.38 -4.40 5.90
N GLY A 20 13.22 -4.19 4.89
CA GLY A 20 13.49 -2.91 4.26
C GLY A 20 12.25 -2.07 4.05
N VAL A 21 12.40 -0.77 4.34
CA VAL A 21 11.57 0.36 3.93
C VAL A 21 10.42 -0.09 3.02
N ALA A 22 9.31 -0.49 3.62
CA ALA A 22 8.06 -0.56 2.87
C ALA A 22 7.78 0.89 2.50
N GLN A 23 8.17 1.31 1.29
CA GLN A 23 7.76 2.59 0.73
C GLN A 23 6.25 2.61 0.90
N ALA A 24 5.75 3.47 1.80
CA ALA A 24 4.35 3.57 2.07
C ALA A 24 3.70 4.06 0.78
N THR A 25 3.15 3.11 0.02
CA THR A 25 2.41 3.33 -1.21
C THR A 25 1.23 4.23 -0.88
N ASN A 26 1.38 5.53 -1.13
CA ASN A 26 0.40 6.53 -0.74
C ASN A 26 -0.64 6.63 -1.86
N TRP A 27 -1.69 5.84 -1.74
CA TRP A 27 -2.81 5.90 -2.67
C TRP A 27 -3.68 7.14 -2.40
N ILE A 28 -3.87 7.96 -3.42
CA ILE A 28 -4.86 9.05 -3.42
C ILE A 28 -6.07 8.58 -4.22
N THR A 29 -7.25 8.76 -3.65
CA THR A 29 -8.54 8.61 -4.34
C THR A 29 -9.14 9.99 -4.62
N VAL A 30 -9.60 10.21 -5.85
CA VAL A 30 -10.28 11.42 -6.31
C VAL A 30 -11.63 11.04 -6.90
N GLY A 31 -12.69 11.78 -6.57
CA GLY A 31 -14.05 11.53 -7.05
C GLY A 31 -15.11 12.11 -6.10
N PRO A 32 -16.40 11.82 -6.34
CA PRO A 32 -16.94 10.96 -7.39
C PRO A 32 -17.02 11.67 -8.77
N TYR A 33 -16.74 10.91 -9.82
CA TYR A 33 -16.93 11.27 -11.22
C TYR A 33 -18.24 10.66 -11.75
N PRO A 34 -18.93 11.34 -12.68
CA PRO A 34 -20.21 10.88 -13.21
C PRO A 34 -20.08 9.65 -14.13
N SER A 35 -18.92 9.44 -14.77
CA SER A 35 -18.70 8.35 -15.72
C SER A 35 -17.26 7.84 -15.74
N LYS A 36 -17.04 6.68 -16.35
CA LYS A 36 -15.70 6.12 -16.55
C LYS A 36 -14.82 7.00 -17.44
N GLU A 37 -15.39 7.66 -18.45
CA GLU A 37 -14.64 8.55 -19.35
C GLU A 37 -14.12 9.80 -18.63
N THR A 38 -14.93 10.37 -17.72
CA THR A 38 -14.53 11.54 -16.91
C THR A 38 -13.55 11.17 -15.80
N CYS A 39 -13.57 9.92 -15.35
CA CYS A 39 -12.59 9.40 -14.40
C CYS A 39 -11.21 9.15 -15.03
N GLN A 40 -11.12 8.83 -16.33
CA GLN A 40 -9.85 8.52 -17.00
C GLN A 40 -9.13 9.82 -17.41
N PRO A 41 -8.04 10.22 -16.74
CA PRO A 41 -7.17 11.25 -17.27
C PRO A 41 -6.43 10.74 -18.52
N ASP A 42 -5.77 11.66 -19.24
CA ASP A 42 -4.92 11.31 -20.38
C ASP A 42 -3.91 10.22 -19.99
N LYS A 43 -4.03 9.03 -20.61
CA LYS A 43 -3.30 7.83 -20.20
C LYS A 43 -1.80 8.00 -20.31
N GLU A 44 -1.34 8.73 -21.33
CA GLU A 44 0.08 8.92 -21.60
C GLU A 44 0.72 9.83 -20.55
N ARG A 45 0.09 10.98 -20.29
CA ARG A 45 0.53 11.90 -19.23
C ARG A 45 0.43 11.27 -17.85
N THR A 46 -0.59 10.47 -17.61
CA THR A 46 -0.82 9.83 -16.32
C THR A 46 0.15 8.70 -16.06
N ASN A 47 0.44 7.85 -17.04
CA ASN A 47 1.46 6.80 -16.91
C ASN A 47 2.86 7.37 -16.70
N GLN A 48 3.16 8.55 -17.24
CA GLN A 48 4.42 9.26 -16.98
C GLN A 48 4.50 9.83 -15.56
N ALA A 49 3.41 10.38 -15.04
CA ALA A 49 3.38 11.02 -13.71
C ALA A 49 3.16 10.01 -12.56
N PHE A 50 2.36 8.98 -12.80
CA PHE A 50 1.93 7.99 -11.81
C PHE A 50 1.91 6.61 -12.49
N PRO A 51 2.90 5.73 -12.27
CA PRO A 51 2.96 4.44 -12.95
C PRO A 51 1.87 3.45 -12.49
N ALA A 52 1.23 3.72 -11.35
CA ALA A 52 0.15 2.90 -10.82
C ALA A 52 -1.09 3.76 -10.56
N TRP A 53 -2.10 3.64 -11.43
CA TRP A 53 -3.39 4.32 -11.31
C TRP A 53 -4.52 3.49 -11.93
N GLY A 54 -5.76 3.81 -11.58
CA GLY A 54 -6.94 3.15 -12.14
C GLY A 54 -8.24 3.89 -11.79
N CYS A 55 -9.28 3.58 -12.55
CA CYS A 55 -10.65 4.02 -12.26
C CYS A 55 -11.46 2.85 -11.72
N TYR A 56 -12.13 3.04 -10.60
CA TYR A 56 -13.02 2.05 -10.00
C TYR A 56 -14.39 2.67 -9.71
N GLN A 57 -15.43 1.85 -9.68
CA GLN A 57 -16.78 2.28 -9.34
C GLN A 57 -17.06 1.90 -7.88
N ALA A 58 -17.58 2.84 -7.10
CA ALA A 58 -18.06 2.59 -5.74
C ALA A 58 -19.40 3.29 -5.52
N GLU A 59 -20.03 3.10 -4.35
CA GLU A 59 -21.27 3.78 -4.03
C GLU A 59 -21.11 5.30 -4.20
N GLY A 60 -21.93 5.90 -5.06
CA GLY A 60 -21.91 7.33 -5.38
C GLY A 60 -21.18 7.72 -6.66
N GLY A 61 -20.49 6.82 -7.37
CA GLY A 61 -19.93 7.12 -8.70
C GLY A 61 -18.61 6.44 -9.04
N TRP A 62 -17.88 7.04 -9.99
CA TRP A 62 -16.55 6.60 -10.41
C TRP A 62 -15.46 7.33 -9.62
N TYR A 63 -14.40 6.63 -9.28
CA TYR A 63 -13.28 7.16 -8.50
C TYR A 63 -11.98 6.86 -9.21
N TYR A 64 -11.13 7.87 -9.30
CA TYR A 64 -9.78 7.77 -9.82
C TYR A 64 -8.83 7.53 -8.64
N GLN A 65 -8.05 6.45 -8.69
CA GLN A 65 -7.04 6.15 -7.70
C GLN A 65 -5.66 6.15 -8.34
N TYR A 66 -4.69 6.77 -7.70
CA TYR A 66 -3.30 6.76 -8.15
C TYR A 66 -2.35 6.71 -6.96
N ASN A 67 -1.18 6.12 -7.20
CA ASN A 67 -0.12 6.05 -6.22
C ASN A 67 0.89 7.18 -6.47
N ARG A 68 1.13 7.99 -5.45
CA ARG A 68 2.24 8.92 -5.39
C ARG A 68 3.41 8.21 -4.70
N VAL A 69 4.30 7.65 -5.51
CA VAL A 69 5.58 7.08 -5.06
C VAL A 69 6.51 8.17 -4.53
#